data_AF-A0A7D9HNE5-F1
#
_entry.id   AF-A0A7D9HNE5-F1
#
_cell.length_a   1.000
_cell.length_b   1.000
_cell.length_c   1.000
_cell.angle_alpha   90.00
_cell.angle_beta   90.00
_cell.angle_gamma   90.00
#
_symmetry.space_group_name_H-M   'P 1'
#
loop_
_entity.id
_entity.type
_entity.pdbx_description
1 polymer ?
#
loop_
_entity_poly.entity_id
_entity_poly.type
_entity_poly.pdbx_seq_one_letter_code
_entity_poly.pdbx_strand_id
1 'polypeptide(L)'
;MASSLISGSPIKGLPVREDDGGKRALHTKVAKDRYRCISNFYFDLKAFVKFPADHNKYNGFIVVVHRIDGVSMECFLTIDEMENVKKFKGAINRSFSSKGGIMAHGINDNQLSSYIMGKMQEFALRGGKEMDGSLVIGRQPNFRSVNARGEFLDDDDPTGLAQKVDDPDTAVYILNDRLQINKDGVVPESHWRYRYMVPFLRNMPSAIADKKVKNFLQCHEVHVDLPLRFFDWELFISKAKTFFNVNFLPFAMFLSGGLATFHYNKIISCIGACPVPTAIGHPSSGKSTALKIICELAGMHMISQSSGEFVVSGLVNTTIPLCWDDPALPSMVSQPLVAVFNGLGSQTQQRGCEKPLTSFLLTVNFKLDSDMRSFERTTPIFFQRLKTEEGEQVKDYLDRKAELFSLASTRSLPVIIALSERLNKRILAQHIQFFRDRLHGLPPCLGDIYSVYRLILFEIIELVDNPNVIDCQMVDEFLKENFLPYVRSLYDVLTETELADRFTASC
;
A
#
# COMPACT_ATOMS: atom_id res chain seq x y z
N MET A 1 29.27 -8.71 -10.96
CA MET A 1 29.07 -10.17 -11.13
C MET A 1 28.84 -10.60 -12.58
N ALA A 2 28.80 -9.71 -13.58
CA ALA A 2 28.61 -10.09 -15.00
C ALA A 2 29.93 -10.28 -15.80
N SER A 3 31.09 -10.36 -15.17
CA SER A 3 32.39 -10.32 -15.88
C SER A 3 33.20 -11.63 -15.86
N SER A 4 32.64 -12.75 -15.39
CA SER A 4 33.43 -14.00 -15.23
C SER A 4 32.95 -15.20 -16.04
N LEU A 5 32.10 -15.02 -17.06
CA LEU A 5 31.61 -16.14 -17.86
C LEU A 5 31.76 -15.89 -19.37
N ILE A 6 32.54 -16.79 -19.99
CA ILE A 6 32.50 -17.24 -21.40
C ILE A 6 33.51 -16.55 -22.33
N SER A 7 34.72 -17.12 -22.39
CA SER A 7 35.59 -17.07 -23.57
C SER A 7 35.22 -18.23 -24.51
N GLY A 8 34.25 -18.00 -25.40
CA GLY A 8 33.86 -18.96 -26.42
C GLY A 8 33.59 -18.25 -27.74
N SER A 9 34.10 -18.81 -28.84
CA SER A 9 33.86 -18.30 -30.20
C SER A 9 32.37 -18.07 -30.48
N PRO A 10 31.99 -17.05 -31.27
CA PRO A 10 30.60 -16.72 -31.53
C PRO A 10 29.87 -17.92 -32.13
N ILE A 11 28.88 -18.43 -31.39
CA ILE A 11 27.99 -19.49 -31.84
C ILE A 11 27.31 -19.01 -33.13
N LYS A 12 27.34 -19.81 -34.20
CA LYS A 12 26.62 -19.52 -35.46
C LYS A 12 25.12 -19.43 -35.15
N GLY A 13 24.63 -18.21 -34.95
CA GLY A 13 23.25 -17.94 -34.56
C GLY A 13 22.23 -18.37 -35.62
N LEU A 14 21.03 -18.73 -35.17
CA LEU A 14 19.88 -18.89 -36.06
C LEU A 14 19.57 -17.54 -36.72
N PRO A 15 19.49 -17.45 -38.05
CA PRO A 15 19.14 -16.21 -38.71
C PRO A 15 17.66 -15.89 -38.46
N VAL A 16 17.39 -14.72 -37.89
CA VAL A 16 16.06 -14.11 -37.93
C VAL A 16 15.89 -13.51 -39.33
N ARG A 17 14.94 -14.01 -40.10
CA ARG A 17 14.63 -13.53 -41.45
C ARG A 17 13.17 -13.11 -41.52
N GLU A 18 12.88 -12.22 -42.45
CA GLU A 18 11.50 -11.96 -42.87
C GLU A 18 11.00 -13.17 -43.65
N ASP A 19 9.80 -13.64 -43.32
CA ASP A 19 9.07 -14.60 -44.13
C ASP A 19 8.53 -13.93 -45.42
N ASP A 20 7.89 -14.71 -46.28
CA ASP A 20 7.31 -14.22 -47.54
C ASP A 20 6.24 -13.12 -47.33
N GLY A 21 5.78 -12.91 -46.09
CA GLY A 21 4.85 -11.85 -45.68
C GLY A 21 5.51 -10.66 -44.98
N GLY A 22 6.85 -10.55 -44.99
CA GLY A 22 7.59 -9.44 -44.36
C GLY A 22 7.69 -9.56 -42.83
N LYS A 23 7.33 -10.69 -42.24
CA LYS A 23 7.28 -10.89 -40.78
C LYS A 23 8.51 -11.65 -40.30
N ARG A 24 9.17 -11.12 -39.27
CA ARG A 24 10.42 -11.71 -38.74
C ARG A 24 10.12 -13.01 -37.98
N ALA A 25 10.79 -14.10 -38.32
CA ALA A 25 10.68 -15.39 -37.64
C ALA A 25 12.03 -16.12 -37.55
N LEU A 26 12.14 -17.14 -36.67
CA LEU A 26 13.34 -18.00 -36.63
C LEU A 26 13.33 -18.96 -37.80
N HIS A 27 14.44 -19.02 -38.50
CA HIS A 27 14.60 -19.86 -39.67
C HIS A 27 15.75 -20.86 -39.49
N THR A 28 15.52 -22.12 -39.88
CA THR A 28 16.60 -23.11 -40.10
C THR A 28 16.87 -23.24 -41.59
N LYS A 29 18.16 -23.26 -41.95
CA LYS A 29 18.59 -23.53 -43.33
C LYS A 29 18.38 -25.01 -43.66
N VAL A 30 17.51 -25.31 -44.62
CA VAL A 30 17.20 -26.68 -45.07
C VAL A 30 17.97 -27.04 -46.34
N ALA A 31 18.29 -26.05 -47.18
CA ALA A 31 19.15 -26.21 -48.36
C ALA A 31 19.96 -24.93 -48.59
N LYS A 32 20.84 -24.92 -49.61
CA LYS A 32 21.74 -23.79 -49.92
C LYS A 32 21.00 -22.44 -49.94
N ASP A 33 19.76 -22.42 -50.41
CA ASP A 33 18.90 -21.23 -50.53
C ASP A 33 17.47 -21.41 -49.98
N ARG A 34 17.19 -22.53 -49.29
CA ARG A 34 15.88 -22.75 -48.65
C ARG A 34 15.98 -22.66 -47.15
N TYR A 35 15.10 -21.86 -46.57
CA TYR A 35 14.97 -21.67 -45.14
C TYR A 35 13.56 -22.05 -44.73
N ARG A 36 13.43 -22.77 -43.63
CA ARG A 36 12.13 -23.15 -43.06
C ARG A 36 11.94 -22.36 -41.78
N CYS A 37 10.82 -21.66 -41.67
CA CYS A 37 10.37 -21.05 -40.42
C CYS A 37 10.15 -22.17 -39.40
N ILE A 38 10.84 -22.09 -38.26
CA ILE A 38 10.80 -23.09 -37.18
C ILE A 38 10.08 -22.58 -35.94
N SER A 39 9.79 -21.27 -35.86
CA SER A 39 9.03 -20.67 -34.76
C SER A 39 8.05 -19.63 -35.29
N ASN A 40 6.89 -19.51 -34.66
CA ASN A 40 5.95 -18.44 -34.94
C ASN A 40 6.23 -17.18 -34.09
N PHE A 41 7.42 -17.09 -33.48
CA PHE A 41 7.80 -15.97 -32.63
C PHE A 41 9.30 -15.67 -32.65
N TYR A 42 9.65 -14.43 -32.33
CA TYR A 42 10.98 -14.02 -31.87
C TYR A 42 10.83 -13.22 -30.57
N PHE A 43 11.94 -12.88 -29.93
CA PHE A 43 11.91 -12.04 -28.74
C PHE A 43 13.15 -11.16 -28.65
N ASP A 44 12.99 -10.06 -27.91
CA ASP A 44 14.06 -9.14 -27.56
C ASP A 44 14.10 -8.94 -26.04
N LEU A 45 15.32 -8.77 -25.52
CA LEU A 45 15.57 -8.49 -24.10
C LEU A 45 15.58 -6.98 -23.89
N LYS A 46 14.69 -6.50 -23.03
CA LYS A 46 14.51 -5.06 -22.79
C LYS A 46 15.29 -4.57 -21.57
N ALA A 47 15.29 -5.36 -20.51
CA ALA A 47 15.96 -5.04 -19.26
C ALA A 47 16.30 -6.31 -18.48
N PHE A 48 17.33 -6.24 -17.65
CA PHE A 48 17.62 -7.23 -16.61
C PHE A 48 17.14 -6.68 -15.28
N VAL A 49 16.40 -7.47 -14.52
CA VAL A 49 15.87 -7.11 -13.20
C VAL A 49 16.64 -7.90 -12.15
N LYS A 50 17.34 -7.16 -11.29
CA LYS A 50 18.18 -7.70 -10.22
C LYS A 50 17.55 -7.44 -8.86
N PHE A 51 17.15 -8.50 -8.19
CA PHE A 51 16.60 -8.47 -6.84
C PHE A 51 17.72 -8.42 -5.78
N PRO A 52 17.39 -8.09 -4.51
CA PRO A 52 18.32 -8.16 -3.40
C PRO A 52 18.88 -9.57 -3.18
N ALA A 53 19.97 -9.68 -2.42
CA ALA A 53 20.79 -10.89 -2.36
C ALA A 53 20.02 -12.14 -1.87
N ASP A 54 19.12 -11.97 -0.92
CA ASP A 54 18.20 -12.97 -0.37
C ASP A 54 17.12 -13.43 -1.38
N HIS A 55 16.91 -12.65 -2.44
CA HIS A 55 15.92 -12.88 -3.50
C HIS A 55 16.55 -13.12 -4.88
N ASN A 56 17.86 -13.37 -4.94
CA ASN A 56 18.60 -13.58 -6.20
C ASN A 56 17.99 -14.66 -7.11
N LYS A 57 17.29 -15.65 -6.54
CA LYS A 57 16.58 -16.69 -7.31
C LYS A 57 15.48 -16.14 -8.23
N TYR A 58 15.02 -14.91 -7.99
CA TYR A 58 14.02 -14.21 -8.79
C TYR A 58 14.62 -13.28 -9.82
N ASN A 59 15.95 -13.13 -9.89
CA ASN A 59 16.60 -12.34 -10.94
C ASN A 59 16.15 -12.83 -12.32
N GLY A 60 16.00 -11.91 -13.27
CA GLY A 60 15.42 -12.25 -14.56
C GLY A 60 15.45 -11.14 -15.58
N PHE A 61 14.75 -11.35 -16.68
CA PHE A 61 14.72 -10.45 -17.82
C PHE A 61 13.29 -10.03 -18.13
N ILE A 62 13.14 -8.76 -18.50
CA ILE A 62 11.94 -8.29 -19.20
C ILE A 62 12.12 -8.62 -20.68
N VAL A 63 11.24 -9.48 -21.17
CA VAL A 63 11.30 -10.04 -22.52
C VAL A 63 10.09 -9.55 -23.31
N VAL A 64 10.33 -8.99 -24.48
CA VAL A 64 9.28 -8.64 -25.44
C VAL A 64 9.22 -9.74 -26.47
N VAL A 65 8.14 -10.50 -26.48
CA VAL A 65 7.89 -11.61 -27.37
C VAL A 65 6.99 -11.14 -28.51
N HIS A 66 7.43 -11.36 -29.73
CA HIS A 66 6.74 -10.93 -30.95
C HIS A 66 6.27 -12.17 -31.71
N ARG A 67 4.96 -12.29 -31.96
CA ARG A 67 4.37 -13.31 -32.82
C ARG A 67 4.36 -12.87 -34.28
N ILE A 68 4.37 -13.84 -35.19
CA ILE A 68 4.24 -13.60 -36.63
C ILE A 68 2.90 -12.94 -37.02
N ASP A 69 1.85 -13.06 -36.21
CA ASP A 69 0.58 -12.37 -36.45
C ASP A 69 0.63 -10.88 -36.10
N GLY A 70 1.77 -10.38 -35.62
CA GLY A 70 1.99 -8.98 -35.23
C GLY A 70 1.70 -8.72 -33.75
N VAL A 71 1.16 -9.70 -33.00
CA VAL A 71 0.91 -9.53 -31.57
C VAL A 71 2.24 -9.55 -30.82
N SER A 72 2.49 -8.50 -30.06
CA SER A 72 3.65 -8.40 -29.17
C SER A 72 3.19 -8.42 -27.72
N MET A 73 3.95 -9.06 -26.84
CA MET A 73 3.69 -9.08 -25.41
C MET A 73 5.00 -8.93 -24.64
N GLU A 74 4.96 -8.08 -23.61
CA GLU A 74 6.05 -7.97 -22.65
C GLU A 74 5.78 -8.90 -21.47
N CYS A 75 6.74 -9.74 -21.09
CA CYS A 75 6.66 -10.64 -19.95
C CYS A 75 7.97 -10.69 -19.18
N PHE A 76 7.90 -11.19 -17.94
CA PHE A 76 9.08 -11.40 -17.09
C PHE A 76 9.47 -12.88 -17.08
N LEU A 77 10.75 -13.17 -17.27
CA LEU A 77 11.33 -14.51 -17.23
C LEU A 77 12.51 -14.53 -16.25
N THR A 78 12.48 -15.45 -15.29
CA THR A 78 13.62 -15.64 -14.37
C THR A 78 14.87 -16.14 -15.11
N ILE A 79 16.06 -15.98 -14.53
CA ILE A 79 17.31 -16.54 -15.09
C ILE A 79 17.16 -18.04 -15.33
N ASP A 80 16.61 -18.78 -14.36
CA ASP A 80 16.37 -20.22 -14.48
C ASP A 80 15.41 -20.56 -15.64
N GLU A 81 14.37 -19.75 -15.86
CA GLU A 81 13.48 -19.93 -17.02
C GLU A 81 14.19 -19.60 -18.35
N MET A 82 15.10 -18.62 -18.36
CA MET A 82 15.88 -18.28 -19.55
C MET A 82 16.93 -19.35 -19.89
N GLU A 83 17.59 -19.92 -18.88
CA GLU A 83 18.65 -20.92 -19.08
C GLU A 83 18.10 -22.32 -19.40
N ASN A 84 16.88 -22.63 -18.97
CA ASN A 84 16.25 -23.92 -19.19
C ASN A 84 15.21 -23.87 -20.32
N VAL A 85 15.53 -24.46 -21.47
CA VAL A 85 14.68 -24.45 -22.68
C VAL A 85 13.24 -24.92 -22.43
N LYS A 86 13.05 -25.96 -21.61
CA LYS A 86 11.72 -26.49 -21.30
C LYS A 86 10.91 -25.47 -20.48
N LYS A 87 11.55 -24.83 -19.48
CA LYS A 87 10.94 -23.78 -18.67
C LYS A 87 10.66 -22.52 -19.51
N PHE A 88 11.59 -22.11 -20.36
CA PHE A 88 11.42 -21.01 -21.31
C PHE A 88 10.18 -21.22 -22.19
N LYS A 89 10.09 -22.36 -22.88
CA LYS A 89 8.92 -22.71 -23.72
C LYS A 89 7.63 -22.65 -22.91
N GLY A 90 7.65 -23.18 -21.69
CA GLY A 90 6.52 -23.10 -20.77
C GLY A 90 6.12 -21.65 -20.46
N ALA A 91 7.08 -20.79 -20.15
CA ALA A 91 6.84 -19.41 -19.76
C ALA A 91 6.33 -18.53 -20.92
N ILE A 92 6.86 -18.72 -22.11
CA ILE A 92 6.36 -18.09 -23.33
C ILE A 92 4.93 -18.56 -23.62
N ASN A 93 4.67 -19.86 -23.63
CA ASN A 93 3.32 -20.38 -23.89
C ASN A 93 2.31 -19.89 -22.85
N ARG A 94 2.69 -19.80 -21.56
CA ARG A 94 1.83 -19.24 -20.50
C ARG A 94 1.46 -17.78 -20.78
N SER A 95 2.45 -16.98 -21.17
CA SER A 95 2.23 -15.55 -21.49
C SER A 95 1.17 -15.37 -22.59
N PHE A 96 1.09 -16.29 -23.56
CA PHE A 96 0.14 -16.21 -24.68
C PHE A 96 -1.09 -17.14 -24.56
N SER A 97 -1.25 -17.84 -23.44
CA SER A 97 -2.29 -18.86 -23.25
C SER A 97 -3.72 -18.32 -23.40
N SER A 98 -3.96 -17.08 -22.95
CA SER A 98 -5.26 -16.40 -23.11
C SER A 98 -5.62 -16.07 -24.56
N LYS A 99 -4.65 -16.14 -25.48
CA LYS A 99 -4.82 -15.87 -26.93
C LYS A 99 -4.63 -17.12 -27.80
N GLY A 100 -4.75 -18.32 -27.20
CA GLY A 100 -5.05 -19.57 -27.91
C GLY A 100 -3.99 -20.09 -28.90
N GLY A 101 -2.69 -19.93 -28.64
CA GLY A 101 -1.65 -20.45 -29.54
C GLY A 101 -0.46 -21.10 -28.83
N ILE A 102 -0.09 -22.31 -29.24
CA ILE A 102 1.20 -22.92 -28.88
C ILE A 102 2.28 -22.23 -29.72
N MET A 103 3.28 -21.64 -29.06
CA MET A 103 4.29 -20.79 -29.71
C MET A 103 5.52 -21.58 -30.17
N ALA A 104 5.81 -22.69 -29.49
CA ALA A 104 7.05 -23.44 -29.70
C ALA A 104 6.82 -24.87 -30.20
N HIS A 105 6.17 -25.03 -31.36
CA HIS A 105 6.13 -26.32 -32.04
C HIS A 105 7.26 -26.44 -33.07
N GLY A 106 8.13 -27.45 -32.91
CA GLY A 106 9.10 -27.84 -33.94
C GLY A 106 10.52 -27.24 -33.81
N ILE A 107 10.81 -26.41 -32.81
CA ILE A 107 12.18 -25.94 -32.55
C ILE A 107 12.94 -26.99 -31.72
N ASN A 108 14.07 -27.45 -32.25
CA ASN A 108 15.03 -28.29 -31.52
C ASN A 108 15.54 -27.55 -30.28
N ASP A 109 15.55 -28.22 -29.12
CA ASP A 109 15.95 -27.62 -27.86
C ASP A 109 17.37 -27.02 -27.89
N ASN A 110 18.31 -27.66 -28.60
CA ASN A 110 19.69 -27.16 -28.75
C ASN A 110 19.74 -25.85 -29.54
N GLN A 111 18.90 -25.74 -30.58
CA GLN A 111 18.79 -24.53 -31.40
C GLN A 111 18.17 -23.39 -30.60
N LEU A 112 17.09 -23.66 -29.86
CA LEU A 112 16.45 -22.66 -29.01
C LEU A 112 17.38 -22.19 -27.89
N SER A 113 18.09 -23.13 -27.24
CA SER A 113 19.10 -22.81 -26.22
C SER A 113 20.17 -21.88 -26.77
N SER A 114 20.74 -22.22 -27.93
CA SER A 114 21.75 -21.39 -28.59
C SER A 114 21.23 -19.99 -28.93
N TYR A 115 19.96 -19.88 -29.35
CA TYR A 115 19.33 -18.59 -29.63
C TYR A 115 19.11 -17.75 -28.37
N ILE A 116 18.64 -18.37 -27.27
CA ILE A 116 18.46 -17.68 -25.99
C ILE A 116 19.80 -17.16 -25.46
N MET A 117 20.83 -18.01 -25.46
CA MET A 117 22.18 -17.62 -25.04
C MET A 117 22.75 -16.50 -25.90
N GLY A 118 22.56 -16.58 -27.22
CA GLY A 118 22.97 -15.51 -28.14
C GLY A 118 22.28 -14.18 -27.82
N LYS A 119 20.98 -14.19 -27.50
CA LYS A 119 20.23 -12.99 -27.10
C LYS A 119 20.68 -12.42 -25.75
N MET A 120 20.99 -13.27 -24.77
CA MET A 120 21.52 -12.84 -23.48
C MET A 120 22.92 -12.21 -23.62
N GLN A 121 23.79 -12.81 -24.43
CA GLN A 121 25.11 -12.26 -24.74
C GLN A 121 25.02 -10.93 -25.50
N GLU A 122 24.15 -10.85 -26.51
CA GLU A 122 23.88 -9.61 -27.25
C GLU A 122 23.39 -8.49 -26.31
N PHE A 123 22.49 -8.81 -25.40
CA PHE A 123 22.01 -7.86 -24.39
C PHE A 123 23.13 -7.37 -23.47
N ALA A 124 24.00 -8.27 -23.00
CA ALA A 124 25.14 -7.92 -22.15
C ALA A 124 26.15 -7.02 -22.89
N LEU A 125 26.49 -7.35 -24.15
CA LEU A 125 27.44 -6.59 -24.97
C LEU A 125 26.95 -5.17 -25.29
N ARG A 126 25.63 -4.98 -25.41
CA ARG A 126 25.01 -3.66 -25.64
C ARG A 126 24.96 -2.79 -24.39
N GLY A 127 25.49 -3.24 -23.26
CA GLY A 127 25.33 -2.56 -21.97
C GLY A 127 23.87 -2.52 -21.54
N GLY A 128 23.18 -3.66 -21.71
CA GLY A 128 21.75 -3.80 -21.46
C GLY A 128 21.31 -3.16 -20.14
N LYS A 129 20.10 -2.61 -20.14
CA LYS A 129 19.59 -1.84 -19.00
C LYS A 129 19.40 -2.75 -17.79
N GLU A 130 20.23 -2.58 -16.77
CA GLU A 130 20.02 -3.15 -15.43
C GLU A 130 18.98 -2.30 -14.68
N MET A 131 18.02 -2.99 -14.07
CA MET A 131 17.00 -2.45 -13.19
C MET A 131 17.15 -3.13 -11.85
N ASP A 132 17.16 -2.35 -10.78
CA ASP A 132 17.05 -2.90 -9.44
C ASP A 132 15.59 -3.33 -9.22
N GLY A 133 15.38 -4.65 -9.17
CA GLY A 133 14.15 -5.25 -8.71
C GLY A 133 14.03 -5.04 -7.21
N SER A 134 12.92 -4.48 -6.77
CA SER A 134 12.53 -4.51 -5.37
C SER A 134 11.32 -5.42 -5.25
N LEU A 135 11.42 -6.48 -4.44
CA LEU A 135 10.30 -7.39 -4.21
C LEU A 135 9.39 -6.75 -3.15
N VAL A 136 8.41 -5.96 -3.59
CA VAL A 136 7.43 -5.32 -2.71
C VAL A 136 6.20 -6.21 -2.57
N ILE A 137 6.03 -6.92 -1.45
CA ILE A 137 4.83 -7.74 -1.18
C ILE A 137 4.07 -7.15 0.01
N GLY A 138 2.87 -6.62 -0.25
CA GLY A 138 1.79 -6.65 0.73
C GLY A 138 1.15 -8.04 0.69
N ARG A 139 0.95 -8.69 1.83
CA ARG A 139 0.19 -9.95 1.88
C ARG A 139 -1.28 -9.58 1.76
N GLN A 140 -1.95 -10.00 0.69
CA GLN A 140 -3.39 -10.22 0.82
C GLN A 140 -3.60 -11.40 1.79
N PRO A 141 -4.60 -11.33 2.68
CA PRO A 141 -5.01 -12.49 3.43
C PRO A 141 -5.42 -13.57 2.43
N ASN A 142 -4.90 -14.78 2.61
CA ASN A 142 -5.55 -15.95 2.02
C ASN A 142 -6.97 -15.95 2.59
N PHE A 143 -7.97 -15.67 1.75
CA PHE A 143 -9.36 -15.91 2.10
C PHE A 143 -9.49 -17.40 2.42
N ARG A 144 -9.49 -17.74 3.71
CA ARG A 144 -10.13 -18.99 4.13
C ARG A 144 -11.61 -18.76 3.92
N SER A 145 -12.23 -19.58 3.10
CA SER A 145 -13.69 -19.61 2.96
C SER A 145 -14.28 -19.83 4.35
N VAL A 146 -14.94 -18.80 4.85
CA VAL A 146 -15.68 -18.83 6.10
C VAL A 146 -17.08 -19.30 5.75
N ASN A 147 -17.61 -20.28 6.48
CA ASN A 147 -19.00 -20.66 6.28
C ASN A 147 -19.93 -19.50 6.69
N ALA A 148 -21.23 -19.61 6.40
CA ALA A 148 -22.22 -18.59 6.76
C ALA A 148 -22.34 -18.30 8.27
N ARG A 149 -21.59 -19.02 9.13
CA ARG A 149 -21.57 -18.87 10.59
C ARG A 149 -20.27 -18.29 11.14
N GLY A 150 -19.29 -17.94 10.29
CA GLY A 150 -18.04 -17.36 10.78
C GLY A 150 -16.96 -18.37 11.17
N GLU A 151 -17.15 -19.67 10.89
CA GLU A 151 -16.20 -20.73 11.28
C GLU A 151 -15.19 -21.03 10.18
N PHE A 152 -13.94 -21.24 10.56
CA PHE A 152 -12.85 -21.64 9.66
C PHE A 152 -12.96 -23.12 9.31
N LEU A 153 -12.79 -23.47 8.03
CA LEU A 153 -12.64 -24.86 7.60
C LEU A 153 -11.18 -25.31 7.86
N ASP A 154 -11.00 -26.38 8.63
CA ASP A 154 -9.71 -27.00 8.90
C ASP A 154 -9.31 -27.93 7.76
N ASP A 155 -8.12 -27.75 7.20
CA ASP A 155 -7.44 -28.73 6.34
C ASP A 155 -6.35 -29.41 7.19
N ASP A 156 -6.54 -30.70 7.43
CA ASP A 156 -5.62 -31.60 8.13
C ASP A 156 -4.25 -31.73 7.40
N ASP A 157 -3.14 -31.57 8.13
CA ASP A 157 -1.96 -32.46 8.01
C ASP A 157 -1.11 -32.41 9.31
N PRO A 158 -0.97 -33.54 10.03
CA PRO A 158 -0.19 -33.64 11.25
C PRO A 158 1.16 -34.33 11.00
N THR A 159 2.25 -33.61 10.77
CA THR A 159 3.62 -34.10 11.12
C THR A 159 4.73 -33.03 11.01
N GLY A 160 5.22 -32.59 12.17
CA GLY A 160 6.65 -32.62 12.50
C GLY A 160 7.65 -31.66 11.83
N LEU A 161 8.19 -30.77 12.67
CA LEU A 161 9.61 -30.35 12.77
C LEU A 161 10.24 -29.56 11.61
N ALA A 162 10.36 -28.25 11.81
CA ALA A 162 11.61 -27.51 11.60
C ALA A 162 11.61 -26.20 12.40
N GLN A 163 12.48 -26.11 13.41
CA GLN A 163 13.01 -24.83 13.87
C GLN A 163 13.84 -24.22 12.74
N LYS A 164 13.54 -22.99 12.36
CA LYS A 164 14.51 -22.08 11.78
C LYS A 164 14.13 -20.64 12.11
N VAL A 165 15.13 -19.94 12.64
CA VAL A 165 15.19 -18.51 12.87
C VAL A 165 14.90 -17.78 11.56
N ASP A 166 13.95 -16.84 11.54
CA ASP A 166 13.78 -15.93 10.41
C ASP A 166 13.68 -14.47 10.91
N ASP A 167 14.79 -13.80 10.66
CA ASP A 167 15.12 -12.39 10.43
C ASP A 167 13.96 -11.38 10.22
N PRO A 168 14.00 -10.15 10.78
CA PRO A 168 12.92 -9.14 10.71
C PRO A 168 12.78 -8.40 9.37
N ASP A 169 13.57 -8.70 8.34
CA ASP A 169 13.72 -7.83 7.16
C ASP A 169 12.75 -8.11 5.99
N THR A 170 11.51 -8.57 6.26
CA THR A 170 10.49 -8.68 5.21
C THR A 170 9.28 -7.76 5.44
N ALA A 171 9.53 -6.46 5.41
CA ALA A 171 8.52 -5.45 5.11
C ALA A 171 8.98 -4.69 3.88
N VAL A 172 8.13 -4.55 2.85
CA VAL A 172 8.47 -3.64 1.74
C VAL A 172 7.25 -2.85 1.27
N TYR A 173 7.57 -1.57 1.03
CA TYR A 173 6.79 -0.44 0.59
C TYR A 173 6.94 -0.24 -0.92
N ILE A 174 5.94 0.35 -1.59
CA ILE A 174 6.23 1.09 -2.82
C ILE A 174 6.72 2.46 -2.36
N LEU A 175 8.04 2.62 -2.28
CA LEU A 175 8.85 3.72 -2.84
C LEU A 175 10.31 3.49 -2.40
N ASN A 176 11.22 3.53 -3.37
CA ASN A 176 12.67 3.42 -3.19
C ASN A 176 13.15 4.53 -2.21
N ASP A 177 14.11 4.24 -1.33
CA ASP A 177 14.79 5.20 -0.45
C ASP A 177 15.52 6.33 -1.22
N ARG A 178 15.69 6.16 -2.53
CA ARG A 178 16.20 7.16 -3.48
C ARG A 178 15.12 7.90 -4.26
N LEU A 179 13.83 7.56 -4.07
CA LEU A 179 12.76 8.25 -4.77
C LEU A 179 12.48 9.57 -4.05
N GLN A 180 13.24 10.58 -4.46
CA GLN A 180 12.95 11.96 -4.12
C GLN A 180 11.69 12.35 -4.89
N ILE A 181 10.58 12.45 -4.17
CA ILE A 181 9.41 13.19 -4.65
C ILE A 181 9.72 14.64 -4.33
N ASN A 182 9.56 15.54 -5.30
CA ASN A 182 9.64 16.95 -4.94
C ASN A 182 8.45 17.32 -4.03
N LYS A 183 8.52 18.51 -3.43
CA LYS A 183 7.44 19.09 -2.62
C LYS A 183 6.05 19.09 -3.31
N ASP A 184 6.02 19.02 -4.63
CA ASP A 184 4.79 19.09 -5.44
C ASP A 184 4.20 17.69 -5.73
N GLY A 185 4.72 16.62 -5.12
CA GLY A 185 4.26 15.25 -5.37
C GLY A 185 4.75 14.66 -6.70
N VAL A 186 5.64 15.36 -7.41
CA VAL A 186 6.15 14.97 -8.74
C VAL A 186 7.44 14.18 -8.58
N VAL A 187 7.47 13.02 -9.21
CA VAL A 187 8.69 12.22 -9.38
C VAL A 187 9.53 12.89 -10.49
N PRO A 188 10.79 13.30 -10.22
CA PRO A 188 11.67 13.88 -11.23
C PRO A 188 11.83 12.97 -12.46
N GLU A 189 11.95 13.54 -13.66
CA GLU A 189 12.11 12.79 -14.92
C GLU A 189 13.25 11.77 -14.88
N SER A 190 14.35 12.08 -14.17
CA SER A 190 15.46 11.17 -13.92
C SER A 190 15.06 9.87 -13.21
N HIS A 191 13.98 9.93 -12.44
CA HIS A 191 13.41 8.84 -11.65
C HIS A 191 12.22 8.14 -12.33
N TRP A 192 11.83 8.51 -13.56
CA TRP A 192 10.75 7.86 -14.33
C TRP A 192 11.08 6.43 -14.81
N ARG A 193 12.12 5.80 -14.27
CA ARG A 193 12.62 4.49 -14.71
C ARG A 193 11.94 3.29 -14.05
N TYR A 194 11.01 3.49 -13.12
CA TYR A 194 10.37 2.42 -12.35
C TYR A 194 9.06 1.97 -13.00
N ARG A 195 8.87 0.64 -13.17
CA ARG A 195 7.63 0.03 -13.67
C ARG A 195 6.98 -0.80 -12.57
N TYR A 196 5.68 -0.62 -12.37
CA TYR A 196 4.87 -1.47 -11.51
C TYR A 196 4.82 -2.89 -12.09
N MET A 197 5.42 -3.87 -11.41
CA MET A 197 5.66 -5.21 -11.97
C MET A 197 4.49 -6.20 -11.84
N VAL A 198 3.44 -5.86 -11.06
CA VAL A 198 2.33 -6.79 -10.74
C VAL A 198 1.65 -7.39 -11.99
N PRO A 199 1.37 -6.63 -13.07
CA PRO A 199 0.76 -7.21 -14.28
C PRO A 199 1.66 -8.24 -14.98
N PHE A 200 2.98 -8.11 -14.86
CA PHE A 200 3.96 -8.97 -15.54
C PHE A 200 4.27 -10.27 -14.77
N LEU A 201 3.99 -10.28 -13.46
CA LEU A 201 4.24 -11.42 -12.58
C LEU A 201 3.07 -12.43 -12.54
N ARG A 202 1.85 -12.04 -12.96
CA ARG A 202 0.65 -12.92 -13.02
C ARG A 202 0.86 -14.25 -13.77
N ASN A 203 1.85 -14.34 -14.65
CA ASN A 203 2.16 -15.56 -15.44
C ASN A 203 3.23 -16.47 -14.81
N MET A 204 3.72 -16.16 -13.61
CA MET A 204 4.65 -17.04 -12.89
C MET A 204 3.97 -18.35 -12.45
N PRO A 205 4.62 -19.52 -12.60
CA PRO A 205 4.03 -20.80 -12.18
C PRO A 205 3.78 -20.83 -10.68
N SER A 206 2.59 -21.28 -10.29
CA SER A 206 2.25 -21.58 -8.90
C SER A 206 3.18 -22.64 -8.27
N ALA A 207 3.87 -23.47 -9.06
CA ALA A 207 4.83 -24.45 -8.58
C ALA A 207 6.22 -23.87 -8.22
N ILE A 208 6.57 -22.68 -8.73
CA ILE A 208 7.84 -21.98 -8.46
C ILE A 208 7.63 -20.83 -7.46
N ALA A 209 6.40 -20.31 -7.42
CA ALA A 209 5.95 -19.38 -6.41
C ALA A 209 5.88 -20.08 -5.04
N ASP A 210 6.82 -19.79 -4.15
CA ASP A 210 6.63 -19.91 -2.71
C ASP A 210 5.23 -19.36 -2.33
N LYS A 211 4.62 -19.89 -1.27
CA LYS A 211 3.39 -19.37 -0.66
C LYS A 211 3.39 -17.83 -0.60
N LYS A 212 4.54 -17.20 -0.35
CA LYS A 212 4.72 -15.73 -0.39
C LYS A 212 4.40 -15.11 -1.77
N VAL A 213 4.90 -15.70 -2.86
CA VAL A 213 4.66 -15.22 -4.23
C VAL A 213 3.23 -15.54 -4.69
N LYS A 214 2.64 -16.68 -4.28
CA LYS A 214 1.23 -16.98 -4.58
C LYS A 214 0.28 -15.92 -4.00
N ASN A 215 0.49 -15.55 -2.74
CA ASN A 215 -0.30 -14.50 -2.08
C ASN A 215 -0.12 -13.14 -2.77
N PHE A 216 1.08 -12.85 -3.29
CA PHE A 216 1.36 -11.65 -4.07
C PHE A 216 0.60 -11.63 -5.41
N LEU A 217 0.52 -12.75 -6.13
CA LEU A 217 -0.22 -12.83 -7.40
C LEU A 217 -1.74 -12.72 -7.25
N GLN A 218 -2.26 -12.89 -6.04
CA GLN A 218 -3.67 -12.70 -5.69
C GLN A 218 -4.01 -11.24 -5.35
N CYS A 219 -3.00 -10.39 -5.09
CA CYS A 219 -3.20 -8.99 -4.75
C CYS A 219 -3.92 -8.23 -5.86
N HIS A 220 -4.90 -7.40 -5.48
CA HIS A 220 -5.63 -6.55 -6.41
C HIS A 220 -4.69 -5.51 -7.03
N GLU A 221 -4.93 -5.21 -8.30
CA GLU A 221 -4.12 -4.29 -9.08
C GLU A 221 -4.34 -2.85 -8.59
N VAL A 222 -3.38 -2.29 -7.85
CA VAL A 222 -3.31 -0.84 -7.65
C VAL A 222 -2.81 -0.23 -8.96
N HIS A 223 -3.73 0.23 -9.79
CA HIS A 223 -3.41 0.82 -11.09
C HIS A 223 -2.70 2.17 -10.92
N VAL A 224 -1.39 2.25 -10.69
CA VAL A 224 -0.73 3.56 -10.53
C VAL A 224 -0.47 4.20 -11.90
N ASP A 225 -1.21 5.27 -12.22
CA ASP A 225 -1.00 6.07 -13.44
C ASP A 225 0.22 6.98 -13.27
N LEU A 226 1.20 6.85 -14.19
CA LEU A 226 2.39 7.72 -14.25
C LEU A 226 2.35 8.62 -15.52
N PRO A 227 2.72 9.92 -15.43
CA PRO A 227 3.09 10.63 -14.22
C PRO A 227 1.90 10.70 -13.25
N LEU A 228 2.21 10.62 -11.97
CA LEU A 228 1.19 10.73 -10.93
C LEU A 228 0.48 12.07 -11.14
N ARG A 229 -0.83 12.02 -11.38
CA ARG A 229 -1.61 13.24 -11.58
C ARG A 229 -1.52 14.07 -10.29
N PHE A 230 -1.27 15.36 -10.45
CA PHE A 230 -1.31 16.30 -9.34
C PHE A 230 -2.69 16.23 -8.69
N PHE A 231 -2.71 16.09 -7.36
CA PHE A 231 -3.94 16.12 -6.59
C PHE A 231 -4.25 17.57 -6.25
N ASP A 232 -5.41 18.06 -6.68
CA ASP A 232 -5.84 19.44 -6.43
C ASP A 232 -6.35 19.58 -4.98
N TRP A 233 -5.42 19.81 -4.06
CA TRP A 233 -5.71 19.97 -2.64
C TRP A 233 -6.61 21.17 -2.35
N GLU A 234 -6.42 22.29 -3.05
CA GLU A 234 -7.25 23.48 -2.87
C GLU A 234 -8.71 23.19 -3.21
N LEU A 235 -8.97 22.63 -4.39
CA LEU A 235 -10.31 22.28 -4.82
C LEU A 235 -10.94 21.23 -3.89
N PHE A 236 -10.18 20.18 -3.53
CA PHE A 236 -10.66 19.13 -2.65
C PHE A 236 -11.04 19.67 -1.26
N ILE A 237 -10.17 20.45 -0.61
CA ILE A 237 -10.42 20.99 0.72
C ILE A 237 -11.53 22.05 0.67
N SER A 238 -11.60 22.87 -0.38
CA SER A 238 -12.70 23.82 -0.56
C SER A 238 -14.06 23.10 -0.68
N LYS A 239 -14.13 22.00 -1.44
CA LYS A 239 -15.36 21.19 -1.56
C LYS A 239 -15.69 20.46 -0.25
N ALA A 240 -14.68 19.95 0.45
CA ALA A 240 -14.85 19.35 1.76
C ALA A 240 -15.38 20.36 2.79
N LYS A 241 -14.89 21.61 2.77
CA LYS A 241 -15.37 22.71 3.63
C LYS A 241 -16.85 22.97 3.44
N THR A 242 -17.28 23.10 2.18
CA THR A 242 -18.70 23.29 1.84
C THR A 242 -19.55 22.09 2.23
N PHE A 243 -19.05 20.87 2.03
CA PHE A 243 -19.80 19.63 2.29
C PHE A 243 -19.95 19.33 3.79
N PHE A 244 -18.87 19.42 4.56
CA PHE A 244 -18.89 19.09 5.99
C PHE A 244 -19.37 20.24 6.87
N ASN A 245 -19.37 21.49 6.37
CA ASN A 245 -19.85 22.68 7.08
C ASN A 245 -19.28 22.76 8.51
N VAL A 246 -20.13 22.65 9.54
CA VAL A 246 -19.74 22.69 10.97
C VAL A 246 -18.73 21.60 11.35
N ASN A 247 -18.65 20.52 10.59
CA ASN A 247 -17.71 19.42 10.78
C ASN A 247 -16.47 19.52 9.89
N PHE A 248 -16.23 20.64 9.20
CA PHE A 248 -15.07 20.78 8.33
C PHE A 248 -13.74 20.63 9.07
N LEU A 249 -13.55 21.33 10.20
CA LEU A 249 -12.30 21.24 10.97
C LEU A 249 -12.14 19.88 11.69
N PRO A 250 -13.20 19.26 12.25
CA PRO A 250 -13.18 17.85 12.64
C PRO A 250 -12.78 16.92 11.48
N PHE A 251 -13.32 17.12 10.28
CA PHE A 251 -12.92 16.37 9.09
C PHE A 251 -11.45 16.58 8.74
N ALA A 252 -10.95 17.83 8.75
CA ALA A 252 -9.56 18.14 8.45
C ALA A 252 -8.58 17.48 9.44
N MET A 253 -8.92 17.45 10.73
CA MET A 253 -8.17 16.72 11.76
C MET A 253 -8.24 15.20 11.57
N PHE A 254 -9.41 14.67 11.17
CA PHE A 254 -9.56 13.23 10.93
C PHE A 254 -8.83 12.79 9.67
N LEU A 255 -8.84 13.63 8.64
CA LEU A 255 -8.03 13.48 7.44
C LEU A 255 -6.54 13.49 7.80
N SER A 256 -6.06 14.47 8.56
CA SER A 256 -4.64 14.54 8.90
C SER A 256 -4.18 13.35 9.74
N GLY A 257 -4.99 12.91 10.71
CA GLY A 257 -4.75 11.66 11.44
C GLY A 257 -4.75 10.44 10.52
N GLY A 258 -5.69 10.38 9.58
CA GLY A 258 -5.77 9.34 8.56
C GLY A 258 -4.52 9.25 7.71
N LEU A 259 -4.02 10.37 7.20
CA LEU A 259 -2.79 10.41 6.42
C LEU A 259 -1.56 10.06 7.27
N ALA A 260 -1.55 10.45 8.55
CA ALA A 260 -0.49 10.10 9.49
C ALA A 260 -0.35 8.58 9.66
N THR A 261 -1.44 7.81 9.56
CA THR A 261 -1.37 6.34 9.73
C THR A 261 -0.49 5.63 8.69
N PHE A 262 -0.27 6.21 7.50
CA PHE A 262 0.70 5.70 6.52
C PHE A 262 2.15 5.74 7.03
N HIS A 263 2.42 6.64 7.97
CA HIS A 263 3.74 6.89 8.53
C HIS A 263 3.93 6.20 9.88
N TYR A 264 3.16 5.15 10.15
CA TYR A 264 3.11 4.42 11.42
C TYR A 264 4.49 4.20 12.07
N ASN A 265 5.41 3.54 11.36
CA ASN A 265 6.73 3.22 11.88
C ASN A 265 7.56 4.49 12.19
N LYS A 266 7.39 5.54 11.36
CA LYS A 266 8.06 6.82 11.56
C LYS A 266 7.51 7.53 12.80
N ILE A 267 6.20 7.53 12.99
CA ILE A 267 5.53 8.07 14.18
C ILE A 267 6.04 7.35 15.44
N ILE A 268 6.00 6.01 15.45
CA ILE A 268 6.52 5.19 16.56
C ILE A 268 7.98 5.55 16.86
N SER A 269 8.83 5.71 15.84
CA SER A 269 10.24 6.10 16.05
C SER A 269 10.42 7.53 16.61
N CYS A 270 9.47 8.43 16.33
CA CYS A 270 9.54 9.83 16.74
C CYS A 270 9.01 10.04 18.15
N ILE A 271 7.85 9.47 18.49
CA ILE A 271 7.13 9.73 19.74
C ILE A 271 6.89 8.49 20.61
N GLY A 272 7.27 7.30 20.14
CA GLY A 272 7.13 6.05 20.90
C GLY A 272 5.71 5.48 20.94
N ALA A 273 4.73 6.19 20.39
CA ALA A 273 3.35 5.75 20.31
C ALA A 273 2.68 6.16 18.99
N CYS A 274 1.73 5.39 18.47
CA CYS A 274 0.92 5.79 17.32
C CYS A 274 -0.56 5.64 17.67
N PRO A 275 -1.24 6.75 17.97
CA PRO A 275 -2.65 6.73 18.34
C PRO A 275 -3.51 6.45 17.10
N VAL A 276 -4.72 5.93 17.33
CA VAL A 276 -5.69 5.64 16.28
C VAL A 276 -6.61 6.86 16.09
N PRO A 277 -6.65 7.48 14.90
CA PRO A 277 -7.63 8.52 14.61
C PRO A 277 -9.04 7.94 14.72
N THR A 278 -9.89 8.56 15.55
CA THR A 278 -11.22 8.05 15.82
C THR A 278 -12.26 9.15 15.65
N ALA A 279 -13.12 9.04 14.64
CA ALA A 279 -14.28 9.91 14.49
C ALA A 279 -15.43 9.42 15.37
N ILE A 280 -15.86 10.26 16.32
CA ILE A 280 -16.94 9.98 17.27
C ILE A 280 -18.07 10.96 17.01
N GLY A 281 -19.32 10.48 17.00
CA GLY A 281 -20.47 11.35 16.85
C GLY A 281 -21.76 10.56 16.66
N HIS A 282 -22.89 11.27 16.67
CA HIS A 282 -24.18 10.65 16.41
C HIS A 282 -24.27 10.05 14.99
N PRO A 283 -25.18 9.09 14.75
CA PRO A 283 -25.58 8.73 13.40
C PRO A 283 -25.95 10.00 12.59
N SER A 284 -25.58 10.04 11.32
CA SER A 284 -25.76 11.21 10.43
C SER A 284 -24.86 12.42 10.73
N SER A 285 -23.79 12.26 11.50
CA SER A 285 -22.76 13.30 11.69
C SER A 285 -21.75 13.41 10.53
N GLY A 286 -21.82 12.51 9.55
CA GLY A 286 -20.88 12.47 8.42
C GLY A 286 -19.59 11.69 8.68
N LYS A 287 -19.38 11.15 9.89
CA LYS A 287 -18.22 10.32 10.28
C LYS A 287 -17.88 9.19 9.29
N SER A 288 -18.85 8.36 8.92
CA SER A 288 -18.64 7.26 7.96
C SER A 288 -18.40 7.78 6.53
N THR A 289 -18.95 8.95 6.19
CA THR A 289 -18.67 9.62 4.91
C THR A 289 -17.23 10.14 4.87
N ALA A 290 -16.77 10.78 5.94
CA ALA A 290 -15.39 11.24 6.12
C ALA A 290 -14.39 10.08 6.00
N LEU A 291 -14.65 8.98 6.71
CA LEU A 291 -13.83 7.77 6.65
C LEU A 291 -13.72 7.23 5.20
N LYS A 292 -14.85 7.13 4.49
CA LYS A 292 -14.89 6.67 3.10
C LYS A 292 -14.14 7.61 2.15
N ILE A 293 -14.27 8.92 2.32
CA ILE A 293 -13.53 9.90 1.51
C ILE A 293 -12.03 9.74 1.72
N ILE A 294 -11.56 9.62 2.98
CA ILE A 294 -10.13 9.39 3.27
C ILE A 294 -9.66 8.05 2.70
N CYS A 295 -10.51 7.02 2.78
CA CYS A 295 -10.25 5.71 2.23
C CYS A 295 -10.02 5.77 0.71
N GLU A 296 -10.89 6.45 -0.04
CA GLU A 296 -10.75 6.65 -1.48
C GLU A 296 -9.52 7.50 -1.81
N LEU A 297 -9.34 8.61 -1.08
CA LEU A 297 -8.24 9.57 -1.26
C LEU A 297 -6.86 8.90 -1.22
N ALA A 298 -6.69 7.96 -0.29
CA ALA A 298 -5.43 7.34 0.00
C ALA A 298 -5.32 5.88 -0.48
N GLY A 299 -6.38 5.34 -1.08
CA GLY A 299 -6.44 3.93 -1.51
C GLY A 299 -6.38 2.93 -0.36
N MET A 300 -6.98 3.26 0.79
CA MET A 300 -7.06 2.38 1.96
C MET A 300 -8.10 1.27 1.76
N HIS A 301 -8.11 0.29 2.68
CA HIS A 301 -9.10 -0.77 2.69
C HIS A 301 -10.18 -0.51 3.74
N MET A 302 -11.43 -0.40 3.30
CA MET A 302 -12.57 -0.31 4.21
C MET A 302 -12.97 -1.68 4.73
N ILE A 303 -13.20 -1.75 6.05
CA ILE A 303 -13.61 -2.93 6.78
C ILE A 303 -14.87 -2.56 7.56
N SER A 304 -15.94 -3.29 7.32
CA SER A 304 -17.19 -3.21 8.07
C SER A 304 -17.44 -4.52 8.81
N GLN A 305 -18.00 -4.47 10.03
CA GLN A 305 -18.47 -5.65 10.77
C GLN A 305 -17.43 -6.78 10.94
N SER A 306 -16.16 -6.42 11.16
CA SER A 306 -15.08 -7.41 11.37
C SER A 306 -14.70 -7.54 12.84
N SER A 307 -14.05 -8.65 13.21
CA SER A 307 -13.51 -8.87 14.56
C SER A 307 -12.21 -8.10 14.78
N GLY A 308 -11.85 -7.86 16.06
CA GLY A 308 -10.56 -7.27 16.40
C GLY A 308 -9.36 -8.09 15.90
N GLU A 309 -9.45 -9.42 15.96
CA GLU A 309 -8.41 -10.33 15.45
C GLU A 309 -8.19 -10.18 13.94
N PHE A 310 -9.27 -9.99 13.16
CA PHE A 310 -9.17 -9.75 11.73
C PHE A 310 -8.40 -8.45 11.44
N VAL A 311 -8.71 -7.39 12.21
CA VAL A 311 -8.04 -6.10 12.07
C VAL A 311 -6.57 -6.21 12.46
N VAL A 312 -6.23 -6.84 13.60
CA VAL A 312 -4.83 -7.09 13.99
C VAL A 312 -4.07 -7.87 12.92
N SER A 313 -4.67 -8.93 12.38
CA SER A 313 -4.08 -9.70 11.28
C SER A 313 -3.84 -8.82 10.05
N GLY A 314 -4.79 -7.97 9.67
CA GLY A 314 -4.62 -7.02 8.58
C GLY A 314 -3.44 -6.07 8.80
N LEU A 315 -3.35 -5.47 10.00
CA LEU A 315 -2.30 -4.51 10.36
C LEU A 315 -0.87 -5.08 10.29
N VAL A 316 -0.71 -6.38 10.49
CA VAL A 316 0.59 -7.10 10.39
C VAL A 316 0.91 -7.44 8.93
N ASN A 317 -0.10 -7.60 8.07
CA ASN A 317 0.07 -8.11 6.71
C ASN A 317 0.13 -7.01 5.63
N THR A 318 -0.16 -5.75 5.97
CA THR A 318 -0.13 -4.62 5.04
C THR A 318 0.51 -3.37 5.66
N THR A 319 1.15 -2.54 4.82
CA THR A 319 1.59 -1.19 5.17
C THR A 319 0.53 -0.13 4.88
N ILE A 320 -0.53 -0.49 4.13
CA ILE A 320 -1.66 0.39 3.82
C ILE A 320 -2.61 0.38 5.03
N PRO A 321 -2.94 1.54 5.60
CA PRO A 321 -3.86 1.62 6.72
C PRO A 321 -5.24 1.04 6.40
N LEU A 322 -5.91 0.57 7.46
CA LEU A 322 -7.27 0.06 7.38
C LEU A 322 -8.28 1.13 7.81
N CYS A 323 -9.47 1.15 7.22
CA CYS A 323 -10.57 2.00 7.65
C CYS A 323 -11.66 1.12 8.28
N TRP A 324 -11.85 1.21 9.59
CA TRP A 324 -12.85 0.43 10.30
C TRP A 324 -14.09 1.27 10.61
N ASP A 325 -15.18 0.99 9.89
CA ASP A 325 -16.44 1.73 10.04
C ASP A 325 -17.35 1.03 11.06
N ASP A 326 -17.66 1.73 12.15
CA ASP A 326 -18.68 1.40 13.13
C ASP A 326 -18.63 -0.05 13.66
N PRO A 327 -17.60 -0.44 14.42
CA PRO A 327 -17.58 -1.75 15.07
C PRO A 327 -18.80 -1.93 15.98
N ALA A 328 -19.26 -3.17 16.10
CA ALA A 328 -20.50 -3.45 16.82
C ALA A 328 -20.39 -3.25 18.34
N LEU A 329 -19.22 -3.51 18.92
CA LEU A 329 -18.99 -3.49 20.36
C LEU A 329 -17.64 -2.82 20.71
N PRO A 330 -17.56 -2.08 21.84
CA PRO A 330 -16.30 -1.51 22.33
C PRO A 330 -15.19 -2.55 22.56
N SER A 331 -15.53 -3.74 23.04
CA SER A 331 -14.55 -4.81 23.30
C SER A 331 -13.80 -5.27 22.05
N MET A 332 -14.39 -5.08 20.86
CA MET A 332 -13.76 -5.48 19.60
C MET A 332 -12.57 -4.60 19.24
N VAL A 333 -12.56 -3.33 19.67
CA VAL A 333 -11.49 -2.39 19.31
C VAL A 333 -10.31 -2.43 20.27
N SER A 334 -10.50 -2.88 21.51
CA SER A 334 -9.47 -2.80 22.56
C SER A 334 -8.17 -3.51 22.18
N GLN A 335 -8.25 -4.72 21.62
CA GLN A 335 -7.07 -5.49 21.21
C GLN A 335 -6.33 -4.83 20.03
N PRO A 336 -6.98 -4.45 18.92
CA PRO A 336 -6.37 -3.64 17.86
C PRO A 336 -5.69 -2.36 18.36
N LEU A 337 -6.35 -1.61 19.25
CA LEU A 337 -5.80 -0.37 19.83
C LEU A 337 -4.50 -0.62 20.60
N VAL A 338 -4.46 -1.68 21.43
CA VAL A 338 -3.24 -2.07 22.16
C VAL A 338 -2.12 -2.44 21.20
N ALA A 339 -2.43 -3.23 20.17
CA ALA A 339 -1.45 -3.75 19.23
C ALA A 339 -0.72 -2.63 18.49
N VAL A 340 -1.47 -1.63 17.99
CA VAL A 340 -0.90 -0.53 17.21
C VAL A 340 -0.25 0.55 18.08
N PHE A 341 -0.75 0.82 19.28
CA PHE A 341 -0.32 2.00 20.02
C PHE A 341 1.18 2.01 20.31
N ASN A 342 1.75 0.89 20.76
CA ASN A 342 3.18 0.82 21.14
C ASN A 342 4.08 0.12 20.09
N GLY A 343 3.52 -0.35 18.98
CA GLY A 343 4.29 -1.14 17.99
C GLY A 343 4.83 -2.47 18.50
N LEU A 344 4.33 -2.95 19.64
CA LEU A 344 4.76 -4.19 20.28
C LEU A 344 4.07 -5.43 19.69
N GLY A 345 2.98 -5.24 18.93
CA GLY A 345 2.24 -6.36 18.34
C GLY A 345 1.45 -7.19 19.33
N SER A 346 0.86 -8.28 18.84
CA SER A 346 0.25 -9.30 19.70
C SER A 346 1.29 -10.39 19.98
N GLN A 347 1.57 -10.64 21.27
CA GLN A 347 2.35 -11.80 21.66
C GLN A 347 1.39 -12.96 21.90
N THR A 348 1.39 -13.95 21.01
CA THR A 348 0.70 -15.22 21.26
C THR A 348 1.73 -16.34 21.20
N GLN A 349 1.61 -17.31 22.12
CA GLN A 349 2.53 -18.46 22.18
C GLN A 349 2.61 -19.24 20.85
N GLN A 350 1.55 -19.17 20.03
CA GLN A 350 1.44 -19.94 18.78
C GLN A 350 1.95 -19.20 17.52
N ARG A 351 1.90 -17.86 17.46
CA ARG A 351 2.25 -17.09 16.24
C ARG A 351 3.54 -16.28 16.32
N GLY A 352 4.23 -16.30 17.47
CA GLY A 352 5.40 -15.46 17.68
C GLY A 352 5.01 -13.98 17.88
N CYS A 353 5.99 -13.08 17.76
CA CYS A 353 5.78 -11.65 17.90
C CYS A 353 5.47 -11.03 16.54
N GLU A 354 4.18 -10.93 16.21
CA GLU A 354 3.70 -10.27 15.00
C GLU A 354 3.50 -8.76 15.28
N LYS A 355 4.44 -7.93 14.79
CA LYS A 355 4.36 -6.47 14.92
C LYS A 355 3.50 -5.87 13.81
N PRO A 356 2.58 -4.92 14.13
CA PRO A 356 1.86 -4.18 13.11
C PRO A 356 2.83 -3.39 12.24
N LEU A 357 2.55 -3.35 10.95
CA LEU A 357 3.29 -2.57 9.96
C LEU A 357 2.63 -1.21 9.69
N THR A 358 1.36 -1.06 10.08
CA THR A 358 0.54 0.13 9.87
C THR A 358 -0.49 0.32 11.00
N SER A 359 -1.26 1.39 10.94
CA SER A 359 -2.39 1.66 11.84
C SER A 359 -3.73 1.61 11.10
N PHE A 360 -4.80 2.01 11.76
CA PHE A 360 -6.14 2.09 11.18
C PHE A 360 -6.83 3.39 11.57
N LEU A 361 -7.89 3.73 10.85
CA LEU A 361 -8.84 4.78 11.19
C LEU A 361 -10.11 4.12 11.70
N LEU A 362 -10.77 4.80 12.63
CA LEU A 362 -11.95 4.27 13.29
C LEU A 362 -13.09 5.29 13.25
N THR A 363 -14.30 4.83 12.97
CA THR A 363 -15.52 5.58 13.30
C THR A 363 -16.31 4.79 14.34
N VAL A 364 -16.89 5.45 15.33
CA VAL A 364 -17.74 4.79 16.33
C VAL A 364 -18.96 5.61 16.67
N ASN A 365 -20.09 4.92 16.88
CA ASN A 365 -21.30 5.50 17.47
C ASN A 365 -21.36 5.31 19.00
N PHE A 366 -20.45 4.53 19.58
CA PHE A 366 -20.40 4.30 21.02
C PHE A 366 -19.30 5.12 21.69
N LYS A 367 -19.45 5.23 23.01
CA LYS A 367 -18.52 5.86 23.93
C LYS A 367 -17.26 5.00 24.11
N LEU A 368 -16.11 5.51 23.69
CA LEU A 368 -14.78 4.90 23.92
C LEU A 368 -14.17 5.33 25.26
N ASP A 369 -14.83 6.27 25.94
CA ASP A 369 -14.54 6.87 27.24
C ASP A 369 -14.99 6.00 28.42
N SER A 370 -15.01 4.67 28.29
CA SER A 370 -15.19 3.78 29.44
C SER A 370 -13.87 3.31 30.07
N ASP A 371 -12.73 3.57 29.42
CA ASP A 371 -11.39 3.18 29.90
C ASP A 371 -10.35 4.22 29.47
N MET A 372 -9.61 4.78 30.43
CA MET A 372 -8.54 5.75 30.20
C MET A 372 -7.50 5.24 29.20
N ARG A 373 -7.18 3.94 29.24
CA ARG A 373 -6.20 3.36 28.33
C ARG A 373 -6.70 3.35 26.89
N SER A 374 -8.01 3.18 26.69
CA SER A 374 -8.63 3.23 25.36
C SER A 374 -8.67 4.66 24.83
N PHE A 375 -8.90 5.64 25.72
CA PHE A 375 -8.80 7.06 25.40
C PHE A 375 -7.39 7.47 24.95
N GLU A 376 -6.35 7.15 25.72
CA GLU A 376 -4.96 7.51 25.39
C GLU A 376 -4.46 6.88 24.07
N ARG A 377 -5.00 5.70 23.72
CA ARG A 377 -4.66 4.97 22.49
C ARG A 377 -5.44 5.43 21.26
N THR A 378 -6.48 6.23 21.47
CA THR A 378 -7.27 6.82 20.39
C THR A 378 -7.02 8.32 20.33
N THR A 379 -7.44 8.92 19.23
CA THR A 379 -7.51 10.36 19.08
C THR A 379 -8.95 10.70 18.76
N PRO A 380 -9.80 10.87 19.79
CA PRO A 380 -11.22 11.13 19.58
C PRO A 380 -11.41 12.49 18.91
N ILE A 381 -12.09 12.49 17.76
CA ILE A 381 -12.40 13.68 16.96
C ILE A 381 -13.93 13.73 16.84
N PHE A 382 -14.52 14.75 17.43
CA PHE A 382 -15.97 14.86 17.55
C PHE A 382 -16.60 15.43 16.29
N PHE A 383 -17.58 14.70 15.74
CA PHE A 383 -18.43 15.15 14.65
C PHE A 383 -19.82 15.47 15.19
N GLN A 384 -20.27 16.70 14.96
CA GLN A 384 -21.62 17.16 15.26
C GLN A 384 -22.63 16.55 14.30
N ARG A 385 -23.89 16.43 14.71
CA ARG A 385 -24.95 16.01 13.79
C ARG A 385 -25.08 17.02 12.66
N LEU A 386 -25.00 16.57 11.40
CA LEU A 386 -25.25 17.44 10.26
C LEU A 386 -26.73 17.82 10.28
N LYS A 387 -27.01 19.12 10.30
CA LYS A 387 -28.35 19.65 10.00
C LYS A 387 -28.36 19.91 8.51
N THR A 388 -29.18 19.16 7.77
CA THR A 388 -29.55 19.57 6.41
C THR A 388 -30.22 20.93 6.51
N GLU A 389 -29.83 21.88 5.67
CA GLU A 389 -30.47 23.19 5.66
C GLU A 389 -31.97 23.01 5.35
N GLU A 390 -32.83 23.79 5.99
CA GLU A 390 -34.27 23.73 5.71
C GLU A 390 -34.49 24.08 4.23
N GLY A 391 -35.01 23.13 3.46
CA GLY A 391 -35.23 23.28 2.02
C GLY A 391 -34.10 22.78 1.11
N GLU A 392 -32.99 22.27 1.67
CA GLU A 392 -31.99 21.59 0.86
C GLU A 392 -32.60 20.36 0.18
N GLN A 393 -32.57 20.32 -1.15
CA GLN A 393 -33.02 19.14 -1.87
C GLN A 393 -32.03 18.01 -1.59
N VAL A 394 -32.53 16.83 -1.21
CA VAL A 394 -31.72 15.60 -1.01
C VAL A 394 -30.78 15.35 -2.19
N LYS A 395 -31.20 15.75 -3.40
CA LYS A 395 -30.40 15.69 -4.62
C LYS A 395 -29.12 16.52 -4.53
N ASP A 396 -29.20 17.77 -4.07
CA ASP A 396 -28.04 18.67 -3.98
C ASP A 396 -26.98 18.14 -3.01
N TYR A 397 -27.42 17.56 -1.88
CA TYR A 397 -26.52 16.88 -0.94
C TYR A 397 -25.82 15.69 -1.59
N LEU A 398 -26.55 14.85 -2.32
CA LEU A 398 -26.01 13.67 -3.00
C LEU A 398 -25.05 14.05 -4.14
N ASP A 399 -25.36 15.12 -4.88
CA ASP A 399 -24.52 15.64 -5.96
C ASP A 399 -23.20 16.20 -5.40
N ARG A 400 -23.24 17.00 -4.32
CA ARG A 400 -22.04 17.48 -3.61
C ARG A 400 -21.20 16.33 -3.05
N LYS A 401 -21.86 15.30 -2.50
CA LYS A 401 -21.17 14.09 -2.05
C LYS A 401 -20.47 13.39 -3.20
N ALA A 402 -21.17 13.13 -4.30
CA ALA A 402 -20.61 12.45 -5.47
C ALA A 402 -19.42 13.23 -6.06
N GLU A 403 -19.52 14.55 -6.14
CA GLU A 403 -18.42 15.44 -6.55
C GLU A 403 -17.19 15.26 -5.65
N LEU A 404 -17.38 15.30 -4.32
CA LEU A 404 -16.27 15.14 -3.37
C LEU A 404 -15.62 13.74 -3.45
N PHE A 405 -16.40 12.69 -3.65
CA PHE A 405 -15.88 11.33 -3.89
C PHE A 405 -15.11 11.23 -5.21
N SER A 406 -15.60 11.88 -6.27
CA SER A 406 -14.90 11.95 -7.55
C SER A 406 -13.52 12.62 -7.39
N LEU A 407 -13.45 13.73 -6.65
CA LEU A 407 -12.19 14.38 -6.32
C LEU A 407 -11.27 13.48 -5.49
N ALA A 408 -11.79 12.81 -4.45
CA ALA A 408 -11.02 11.87 -3.65
C ALA A 408 -10.47 10.69 -4.47
N SER A 409 -11.18 10.25 -5.52
CA SER A 409 -10.69 9.18 -6.39
C SER A 409 -9.45 9.56 -7.21
N THR A 410 -9.10 10.85 -7.26
CA THR A 410 -7.81 11.29 -7.80
C THR A 410 -6.72 10.92 -6.79
N ARG A 411 -5.81 10.01 -7.17
CA ARG A 411 -4.91 9.35 -6.21
C ARG A 411 -3.89 10.32 -5.60
N SER A 412 -4.04 10.65 -4.32
CA SER A 412 -3.14 11.55 -3.57
C SER A 412 -1.91 10.87 -2.96
N LEU A 413 -1.77 9.55 -3.14
CA LEU A 413 -0.74 8.71 -2.53
C LEU A 413 0.70 9.28 -2.59
N PRO A 414 1.18 9.88 -3.69
CA PRO A 414 2.54 10.43 -3.75
C PRO A 414 2.74 11.57 -2.77
N VAL A 415 1.75 12.47 -2.68
CA VAL A 415 1.77 13.57 -1.72
C VAL A 415 1.74 13.02 -0.31
N ILE A 416 0.89 12.02 -0.05
CA ILE A 416 0.84 11.33 1.26
C ILE A 416 2.22 10.79 1.65
N ILE A 417 2.96 10.19 0.71
CA ILE A 417 4.30 9.67 1.00
C ILE A 417 5.31 10.80 1.23
N ALA A 418 5.22 11.90 0.46
CA ALA A 418 6.09 13.08 0.63
C ALA A 418 5.96 13.70 2.04
N LEU A 419 4.78 13.62 2.67
CA LEU A 419 4.58 14.07 4.06
C LEU A 419 5.53 13.40 5.07
N SER A 420 6.07 12.21 4.76
CA SER A 420 7.04 11.51 5.63
C SER A 420 8.34 12.28 5.84
N GLU A 421 8.77 13.10 4.87
CA GLU A 421 10.05 13.82 4.94
C GLU A 421 10.04 14.87 6.05
N ARG A 422 8.87 15.47 6.28
CA ARG A 422 8.63 16.50 7.29
C ARG A 422 8.40 15.92 8.68
N LEU A 423 7.99 14.65 8.76
CA LEU A 423 7.76 13.96 10.02
C LEU A 423 9.09 13.55 10.69
N ASN A 424 9.72 14.50 11.37
CA ASN A 424 10.92 14.28 12.16
C ASN A 424 10.87 15.01 13.51
N LYS A 425 11.66 14.54 14.48
CA LYS A 425 11.67 15.06 15.87
C LYS A 425 11.91 16.57 15.95
N ARG A 426 12.73 17.14 15.06
CA ARG A 426 13.08 18.56 15.08
C ARG A 426 11.89 19.43 14.69
N ILE A 427 11.19 19.09 13.61
CA ILE A 427 10.00 19.82 13.16
C ILE A 427 8.86 19.60 14.17
N LEU A 428 8.66 18.36 14.60
CA LEU A 428 7.61 18.00 15.54
C LEU A 428 7.73 18.73 16.90
N ALA A 429 8.94 19.09 17.34
CA ALA A 429 9.17 19.79 18.61
C ALA A 429 8.36 21.09 18.75
N GLN A 430 8.16 21.85 17.66
CA GLN A 430 7.36 23.08 17.69
C GLN A 430 5.87 22.80 17.91
N HIS A 431 5.35 21.73 17.29
CA HIS A 431 3.97 21.29 17.47
C HIS A 431 3.76 20.71 18.87
N ILE A 432 4.76 19.97 19.38
CA ILE A 432 4.77 19.44 20.76
C ILE A 432 4.65 20.57 21.78
N GLN A 433 5.43 21.65 21.60
CA GLN A 433 5.38 22.77 22.52
C GLN A 433 3.98 23.41 22.55
N PHE A 434 3.34 23.58 21.40
CA PHE A 434 1.97 24.12 21.31
C PHE A 434 0.99 23.37 22.21
N PHE A 435 1.03 22.04 22.20
CA PHE A 435 0.14 21.22 23.03
C PHE A 435 0.59 21.13 24.49
N ARG A 436 1.90 21.05 24.78
CA ARG A 436 2.41 21.01 26.16
C ARG A 436 2.00 22.24 26.97
N ASP A 437 2.00 23.41 26.34
CA ASP A 437 1.59 24.66 26.99
C ASP A 437 0.09 24.69 27.32
N ARG A 438 -0.73 23.89 26.62
CA ARG A 438 -2.21 23.94 26.69
C ARG A 438 -2.83 22.72 27.37
N LEU A 439 -2.13 21.60 27.40
CA LEU A 439 -2.58 20.35 28.02
C LEU A 439 -1.96 20.12 29.41
N HIS A 440 -1.63 21.19 30.12
CA HIS A 440 -1.12 21.09 31.49
C HIS A 440 -2.08 20.29 32.39
N GLY A 441 -1.56 19.26 33.06
CA GLY A 441 -2.33 18.35 33.92
C GLY A 441 -2.86 17.09 33.23
N LEU A 442 -2.72 16.97 31.90
CA LEU A 442 -3.00 15.74 31.16
C LEU A 442 -1.73 14.91 30.92
N PRO A 443 -1.83 13.61 30.57
CA PRO A 443 -0.69 12.78 30.22
C PRO A 443 0.18 13.42 29.13
N PRO A 444 1.51 13.55 29.34
CA PRO A 444 2.39 14.20 28.37
C PRO A 444 2.36 13.59 26.97
N CYS A 445 2.09 12.28 26.87
CA CYS A 445 1.98 11.56 25.61
C CYS A 445 0.87 12.11 24.70
N LEU A 446 -0.21 12.65 25.26
CA LEU A 446 -1.30 13.24 24.47
C LEU A 446 -0.82 14.44 23.65
N GLY A 447 0.04 15.28 24.23
CA GLY A 447 0.64 16.40 23.51
C GLY A 447 1.48 15.93 22.32
N ASP A 448 2.29 14.90 22.52
CA ASP A 448 3.12 14.31 21.47
C ASP A 448 2.26 13.67 20.35
N ILE A 449 1.16 13.01 20.73
CA ILE A 449 0.14 12.42 19.84
C ILE A 449 -0.53 13.48 18.95
N TYR A 450 -1.14 14.50 19.54
CA TYR A 450 -1.89 15.51 18.78
C TYR A 450 -0.97 16.37 17.89
N SER A 451 0.32 16.47 18.27
CA SER A 451 1.33 17.18 17.48
C SER A 451 1.53 16.61 16.10
N VAL A 452 1.41 15.28 15.95
CA VAL A 452 1.53 14.62 14.65
C VAL A 452 0.39 15.06 13.73
N TYR A 453 -0.83 15.12 14.23
CA TYR A 453 -2.00 15.47 13.42
C TYR A 453 -1.97 16.95 13.05
N ARG A 454 -1.53 17.81 13.97
CA ARG A 454 -1.31 19.23 13.72
C ARG A 454 -0.22 19.45 12.66
N LEU A 455 0.90 18.72 12.74
CA LEU A 455 1.97 18.80 11.74
C LEU A 455 1.45 18.43 10.36
N ILE A 456 0.81 17.26 10.21
CA ILE A 456 0.26 16.82 8.93
C ILE A 456 -0.80 17.80 8.41
N LEU A 457 -1.63 18.36 9.28
CA LEU A 457 -2.62 19.36 8.88
C LEU A 457 -1.96 20.66 8.38
N PHE A 458 -0.84 21.08 8.95
CA PHE A 458 -0.09 22.24 8.50
C PHE A 458 0.52 22.01 7.11
N GLU A 459 1.03 20.81 6.85
CA GLU A 459 1.50 20.44 5.50
C GLU A 459 0.34 20.44 4.49
N ILE A 460 -0.87 19.98 4.88
CA ILE A 460 -2.06 20.10 4.03
C ILE A 460 -2.40 21.58 3.77
N ILE A 461 -2.30 22.45 4.76
CA ILE A 461 -2.52 23.91 4.59
C ILE A 461 -1.51 24.49 3.59
N GLU A 462 -0.23 24.11 3.69
CA GLU A 462 0.80 24.53 2.72
C GLU A 462 0.49 24.02 1.31
N LEU A 463 -0.05 22.81 1.16
CA LEU A 463 -0.46 22.25 -0.14
C LEU A 463 -1.71 22.92 -0.73
N VAL A 464 -2.61 23.44 0.12
CA VAL A 464 -3.79 24.19 -0.31
C VAL A 464 -3.42 25.60 -0.77
N ASP A 465 -2.43 26.23 -0.13
CA ASP A 465 -1.91 27.57 -0.45
C ASP A 465 -3.00 28.66 -0.64
N ASN A 466 -4.14 28.51 0.06
CA ASN A 466 -5.24 29.46 0.01
C ASN A 466 -5.85 29.66 1.42
N PRO A 467 -5.55 30.78 2.10
CA PRO A 467 -6.03 31.03 3.46
C PRO A 467 -7.55 31.19 3.56
N ASN A 468 -8.25 31.51 2.46
CA ASN A 468 -9.72 31.58 2.48
C ASN A 468 -10.36 30.19 2.61
N VAL A 469 -9.63 29.15 2.20
CA VAL A 469 -10.06 27.76 2.32
C VAL A 469 -9.74 27.25 3.72
N ILE A 470 -8.46 27.23 4.09
CA ILE A 470 -7.99 26.83 5.42
C ILE A 470 -6.66 27.51 5.72
N ASP A 471 -6.46 27.93 6.97
CA ASP A 471 -5.21 28.51 7.43
C ASP A 471 -4.82 27.99 8.82
N CYS A 472 -3.57 28.25 9.22
CA CYS A 472 -3.03 27.80 10.51
C CYS A 472 -3.77 28.43 11.71
N GLN A 473 -4.26 29.67 11.59
CA GLN A 473 -4.94 30.37 12.68
C GLN A 473 -6.30 29.73 12.95
N MET A 474 -7.08 29.43 11.92
CA MET A 474 -8.36 28.74 11.98
C MET A 474 -8.22 27.37 12.65
N VAL A 475 -7.16 26.63 12.32
CA VAL A 475 -6.86 25.34 12.95
C VAL A 475 -6.47 25.52 14.42
N ASP A 476 -5.58 26.46 14.73
CA ASP A 476 -5.14 26.70 16.11
C ASP A 476 -6.29 27.19 17.01
N GLU A 477 -7.18 28.04 16.50
CA GLU A 477 -8.40 28.50 17.17
C GLU A 477 -9.37 27.33 17.40
N PHE A 478 -9.60 26.49 16.39
CA PHE A 478 -10.43 25.29 16.57
C PHE A 478 -9.85 24.34 17.62
N LEU A 479 -8.53 24.10 17.59
CA LEU A 479 -7.85 23.27 18.57
C LEU A 479 -8.05 23.86 19.97
N LYS A 480 -7.82 25.16 20.14
CA LYS A 480 -7.89 25.85 21.43
C LYS A 480 -9.31 25.92 22.00
N GLU A 481 -10.28 26.33 21.19
CA GLU A 481 -11.63 26.70 21.67
C GLU A 481 -12.60 25.52 21.65
N ASN A 482 -12.37 24.49 20.83
CA ASN A 482 -13.30 23.38 20.67
C ASN A 482 -12.67 22.03 21.04
N PHE A 483 -11.51 21.71 20.47
CA PHE A 483 -10.93 20.37 20.58
C PHE A 483 -10.32 20.09 21.96
N LEU A 484 -9.42 20.95 22.44
CA LEU A 484 -8.72 20.74 23.72
C LEU A 484 -9.64 20.80 24.94
N PRO A 485 -10.63 21.71 25.03
CA PRO A 485 -11.60 21.70 26.11
C PRO A 485 -12.40 20.39 26.16
N TYR A 486 -12.75 19.83 24.99
CA TYR A 486 -13.43 18.55 24.90
C TYR A 486 -12.54 17.37 25.37
N VAL A 487 -11.28 17.32 24.91
CA VAL A 487 -10.30 16.32 25.34
C VAL A 487 -10.13 16.34 26.86
N ARG A 488 -10.05 17.53 27.47
CA ARG A 488 -9.96 17.69 28.93
C ARG A 488 -11.24 17.21 29.63
N SER A 489 -12.41 17.63 29.13
CA SER A 489 -13.70 17.21 29.68
C SER A 489 -13.86 15.68 29.67
N LEU A 490 -13.46 15.00 28.60
CA LEU A 490 -13.47 13.54 28.54
C LEU A 490 -12.51 12.91 29.57
N TYR A 491 -11.31 13.47 29.70
CA TYR A 491 -10.32 12.97 30.66
C TYR A 491 -10.78 13.11 32.11
N ASP A 492 -11.41 14.25 32.45
CA ASP A 492 -11.92 14.51 33.79
C ASP A 492 -13.03 13.49 34.16
N VAL A 493 -13.98 13.25 33.25
CA VAL A 493 -15.06 12.26 33.44
C VAL A 493 -14.52 10.85 33.63
N LEU A 494 -13.51 10.48 32.84
CA LEU A 494 -12.85 9.18 32.94
C LEU A 494 -12.12 9.01 34.28
N THR A 495 -11.42 10.05 34.74
CA THR A 495 -10.69 10.03 36.01
C THR A 495 -11.65 9.89 37.20
N GLU A 496 -12.78 10.59 37.18
CA GLU A 496 -13.83 10.46 38.20
C GLU A 496 -14.42 9.04 38.23
N THR A 497 -14.65 8.45 37.07
CA THR A 497 -15.20 7.09 36.93
C THR A 497 -14.21 6.04 37.49
N GLU A 498 -12.92 6.12 37.12
CA GLU A 498 -11.90 5.21 37.65
C GLU A 498 -11.74 5.31 39.17
N LEU A 499 -11.84 6.53 39.72
CA LEU A 499 -11.80 6.72 41.17
C LEU A 499 -13.01 6.05 41.84
N ALA A 500 -14.22 6.24 41.30
CA ALA A 500 -15.43 5.63 41.82
C ALA A 500 -15.37 4.08 41.81
N ASP A 501 -14.85 3.48 40.73
CA ASP A 501 -14.69 2.03 40.60
C ASP A 501 -13.66 1.46 41.59
N ARG A 502 -12.58 2.21 41.88
CA ARG A 502 -11.61 1.81 42.90
C ARG A 502 -12.19 1.87 44.31
N PHE A 503 -13.02 2.87 44.60
CA PHE A 503 -13.70 2.97 45.90
C PHE A 503 -14.70 1.82 46.11
N THR A 504 -15.50 1.47 45.09
CA THR A 504 -16.45 0.35 45.19
C THR A 504 -15.78 -1.01 45.25
N ALA A 505 -14.62 -1.22 44.60
CA ALA A 505 -13.86 -2.46 44.73
C ALA A 505 -13.13 -2.62 46.08
N SER A 506 -12.98 -1.54 46.85
CA SER A 506 -12.33 -1.53 48.17
C SER A 506 -13.29 -1.64 49.35
N CYS A 507 -14.59 -1.52 49.09
CA CYS A 507 -15.70 -1.75 50.03
C CYS A 507 -16.27 -3.15 49.81
#